data_AF-A0A1J8QE08-F1
#
_entry.id   AF-A0A1J8QE08-F1
#
_cell.length_a   1.000
_cell.length_b   1.000
_cell.length_c   1.000
_cell.angle_alpha   90.00
_cell.angle_beta   90.00
_cell.angle_gamma   90.00
#
_symmetry.space_group_name_H-M   'P 1'
#
loop_
_entity.id
_entity.type
_entity.pdbx_description
1 polymer ?
#
loop_
_entity_poly.entity_id
_entity_poly.type
_entity_poly.pdbx_seq_one_letter_code
_entity_poly.pdbx_strand_id
1 'polypeptide(L)'
;MQMTNAHELLLNLLEDPSDFPKHLEMHSGSIIMSSVYSYEASRHDDPMIERISMALEVVIQELRPEIAAVFILRLPSWLPGIRLKRVAPLARKLTSEILEIPFAYTEGGLAAGSVSSCMVVDNLLNIDEDDSDSAWQKKALKESAATVYGGNALAIDVNAPWLTYKAWGSQYGKCTLIIPVASNSGTDSDAPESSGDVVYTRLFLQDNIIINSEQVARDLLEHRSQNYSDRPEIATNELFGIDYSTAFMPYGNRWRLQRKFMQQSFRQDVAPNFRTMQVAKAHELLLNLLEDPSDFPKHLEMHSGSVIMSSVYSYEASRRDDPMIERISMTLEVTIQELRPEVAAVFSAFPYLLRLPSWLPGMRLKRVAPLARKLGTEILEIPFAYTEGGLAAGSVSSCMVVDSLLNIDENDSNSAWQKKALKESAATMYAGEHI
;
A
#
# COMPACT_ATOMS: atom_id res chain seq x y z
N MET A 1 0.03 -30.90 0.51
CA MET A 1 -0.78 -29.95 1.32
C MET A 1 -1.70 -29.09 0.45
N GLN A 2 -1.19 -28.36 -0.55
CA GLN A 2 -2.03 -27.45 -1.38
C GLN A 2 -3.17 -28.14 -2.18
N MET A 3 -2.96 -29.36 -2.71
CA MET A 3 -4.01 -30.07 -3.46
C MET A 3 -5.15 -30.63 -2.58
N THR A 4 -4.88 -30.93 -1.31
CA THR A 4 -5.88 -31.46 -0.37
C THR A 4 -6.86 -30.38 0.05
N ASN A 5 -6.37 -29.14 0.22
CA ASN A 5 -7.15 -28.02 0.72
C ASN A 5 -8.16 -27.51 -0.31
N ALA A 6 -7.76 -27.34 -1.58
CA ALA A 6 -8.68 -26.94 -2.64
C ALA A 6 -9.81 -27.97 -2.88
N HIS A 7 -9.51 -29.25 -2.70
CA HIS A 7 -10.50 -30.33 -2.76
C HIS A 7 -11.54 -30.21 -1.64
N GLU A 8 -11.14 -29.83 -0.43
CA GLU A 8 -12.07 -29.68 0.71
C GLU A 8 -12.98 -28.48 0.60
N LEU A 9 -12.50 -27.34 0.10
CA LEU A 9 -13.35 -26.19 -0.20
C LEU A 9 -14.43 -26.55 -1.23
N LEU A 10 -14.06 -27.30 -2.27
CA LEU A 10 -14.99 -27.78 -3.29
C LEU A 10 -16.02 -28.77 -2.74
N LEU A 11 -15.63 -29.66 -1.83
CA LEU A 11 -16.58 -30.58 -1.17
C LEU A 11 -17.59 -29.83 -0.30
N ASN A 12 -17.13 -28.86 0.50
CA ASN A 12 -18.03 -28.07 1.36
C ASN A 12 -19.01 -27.22 0.51
N LEU A 13 -18.54 -26.65 -0.59
CA LEU A 13 -19.36 -25.91 -1.57
C LEU A 13 -20.41 -26.78 -2.27
N LEU A 14 -20.15 -28.08 -2.44
CA LEU A 14 -21.08 -29.02 -3.04
C LEU A 14 -22.17 -29.48 -2.06
N GLU A 15 -21.90 -29.45 -0.75
CA GLU A 15 -22.82 -29.85 0.31
C GLU A 15 -23.78 -28.71 0.72
N ASP A 16 -23.28 -27.47 0.87
CA ASP A 16 -24.11 -26.28 1.10
C ASP A 16 -23.65 -25.09 0.24
N PRO A 17 -24.18 -24.95 -1.00
CA PRO A 17 -23.78 -23.87 -1.89
C PRO A 17 -24.27 -22.49 -1.43
N SER A 18 -25.20 -22.44 -0.46
CA SER A 18 -25.88 -21.21 -0.06
C SER A 18 -25.09 -20.36 0.92
N ASP A 19 -24.06 -20.92 1.57
CA ASP A 19 -23.24 -20.26 2.58
C ASP A 19 -21.74 -20.21 2.20
N PHE A 20 -21.46 -19.84 0.94
CA PHE A 20 -20.09 -19.69 0.42
C PHE A 20 -19.17 -18.79 1.28
N PRO A 21 -19.62 -17.66 1.85
CA PRO A 21 -18.77 -16.82 2.70
C PRO A 21 -18.27 -17.57 3.93
N LYS A 22 -19.14 -18.32 4.61
CA LYS A 22 -18.78 -19.14 5.77
C LYS A 22 -17.79 -20.23 5.38
N HIS A 23 -17.98 -20.87 4.22
CA HIS A 23 -17.04 -21.89 3.74
C HIS A 23 -15.65 -21.33 3.40
N LEU A 24 -15.58 -20.12 2.84
CA LEU A 24 -14.31 -19.45 2.54
C LEU A 24 -13.59 -18.99 3.83
N GLU A 25 -14.34 -18.49 4.81
CA GLU A 25 -13.82 -18.12 6.11
C GLU A 25 -13.26 -19.33 6.86
N MET A 26 -14.01 -20.43 6.91
CA MET A 26 -13.56 -21.69 7.52
C MET A 26 -12.33 -22.26 6.79
N HIS A 27 -12.30 -22.16 5.47
CA HIS A 27 -11.18 -22.65 4.66
C HIS A 27 -9.89 -21.85 4.91
N SER A 28 -9.99 -20.53 4.89
CA SER A 28 -8.85 -19.65 5.17
C SER A 28 -8.38 -19.76 6.62
N GLY A 29 -9.31 -19.84 7.57
CA GLY A 29 -9.01 -20.13 8.98
C GLY A 29 -8.24 -21.43 9.17
N SER A 30 -8.65 -22.51 8.48
CA SER A 30 -7.97 -23.81 8.52
C SER A 30 -6.54 -23.76 7.95
N ILE A 31 -6.32 -23.02 6.86
CA ILE A 31 -4.97 -22.81 6.30
C ILE A 31 -4.07 -22.05 7.27
N ILE A 32 -4.60 -21.01 7.92
CA ILE A 32 -3.83 -20.22 8.89
C ILE A 32 -3.53 -21.06 10.13
N MET A 33 -4.51 -21.79 10.67
CA MET A 33 -4.33 -22.64 11.84
C MET A 33 -3.30 -23.77 11.60
N SER A 34 -3.33 -24.38 10.41
CA SER A 34 -2.36 -25.43 10.05
C SER A 34 -0.96 -24.88 9.79
N SER A 35 -0.83 -23.75 9.11
CA SER A 35 0.49 -23.16 8.78
C SER A 35 1.17 -22.43 9.94
N VAL A 36 0.39 -21.79 10.82
CA VAL A 36 0.92 -20.98 11.92
C VAL A 36 1.05 -21.80 13.19
N TYR A 37 0.05 -22.63 13.51
CA TYR A 37 -0.07 -23.34 14.79
C TYR A 37 0.01 -24.86 14.68
N SER A 38 0.18 -25.42 13.46
CA SER A 38 0.15 -26.88 13.21
C SER A 38 -1.12 -27.53 13.77
N TYR A 39 -2.23 -26.79 13.66
CA TYR A 39 -3.56 -27.27 14.03
C TYR A 39 -4.31 -27.69 12.76
N GLU A 40 -4.58 -28.98 12.63
CA GLU A 40 -5.44 -29.52 11.58
C GLU A 40 -6.89 -29.44 12.03
N ALA A 41 -7.67 -28.55 11.41
CA ALA A 41 -9.06 -28.37 11.77
C ALA A 41 -9.93 -29.52 11.26
N SER A 42 -10.92 -29.93 12.05
CA SER A 42 -11.90 -30.94 11.63
C SER A 42 -12.82 -30.40 10.53
N ARG A 43 -13.24 -31.26 9.60
CA ARG A 43 -14.25 -30.91 8.58
C ARG A 43 -15.56 -30.52 9.25
N HIS A 44 -16.07 -29.36 8.88
CA HIS A 44 -17.29 -28.72 9.38
C HIS A 44 -17.26 -28.44 10.90
N ASP A 45 -17.54 -27.17 11.26
CA ASP A 45 -17.75 -26.70 12.64
C ASP A 45 -16.60 -27.01 13.62
N ASP A 46 -15.37 -26.68 13.22
CA ASP A 46 -14.23 -26.72 14.15
C ASP A 46 -14.42 -25.64 15.25
N PRO A 47 -14.54 -26.05 16.53
CA PRO A 47 -14.92 -25.14 17.61
C PRO A 47 -13.84 -24.09 17.90
N MET A 48 -12.60 -24.32 17.47
CA MET A 48 -11.51 -23.37 17.64
C MET A 48 -11.56 -22.29 16.56
N ILE A 49 -11.77 -22.69 15.30
CA ILE A 49 -11.94 -21.75 14.19
C ILE A 49 -13.22 -20.93 14.37
N GLU A 50 -14.34 -21.56 14.72
CA GLU A 50 -15.62 -20.87 14.94
C GLU A 50 -15.52 -19.87 16.10
N ARG A 51 -14.83 -20.24 17.18
CA ARG A 51 -14.63 -19.34 18.32
C ARG A 51 -13.72 -18.16 17.97
N ILE A 52 -12.68 -18.37 17.16
CA ILE A 52 -11.79 -17.29 16.70
C ILE A 52 -12.50 -16.38 15.70
N SER A 53 -13.24 -16.95 14.75
CA SER A 53 -14.08 -16.23 13.79
C SER A 53 -15.12 -15.37 14.51
N MET A 54 -15.91 -15.96 15.42
CA MET A 54 -16.90 -15.22 16.22
C MET A 54 -16.25 -14.14 17.10
N ALA A 55 -15.09 -14.42 17.69
CA ALA A 55 -14.34 -13.43 18.46
C ALA A 55 -13.87 -12.26 17.60
N LEU A 56 -13.42 -12.54 16.37
CA LEU A 56 -13.01 -11.54 15.39
C LEU A 56 -14.20 -10.75 14.86
N GLU A 57 -15.32 -11.39 14.53
CA GLU A 57 -16.55 -10.72 14.12
C GLU A 57 -17.04 -9.77 15.21
N VAL A 58 -17.04 -10.19 16.48
CA VAL A 58 -17.42 -9.32 17.60
C VAL A 58 -16.43 -8.16 17.74
N VAL A 59 -15.13 -8.40 17.61
CA VAL A 59 -14.10 -7.35 17.63
C VAL A 59 -14.30 -6.39 16.45
N ILE A 60 -14.54 -6.86 15.22
CA ILE A 60 -14.72 -6.08 13.99
C ILE A 60 -16.03 -5.28 14.03
N GLN A 61 -17.14 -5.91 14.42
CA GLN A 61 -18.45 -5.27 14.54
C GLN A 61 -18.46 -4.19 15.63
N GLU A 62 -17.74 -4.40 16.73
CA GLU A 62 -17.62 -3.43 17.82
C GLU A 62 -16.50 -2.40 17.56
N LEU A 63 -15.59 -2.65 16.60
CA LEU A 63 -14.67 -1.69 15.99
C LEU A 63 -15.28 -0.89 14.82
N ARG A 64 -16.62 -0.92 14.62
CA ARG A 64 -17.28 0.05 13.74
C ARG A 64 -16.79 1.46 14.06
N PRO A 65 -16.59 2.33 13.05
CA PRO A 65 -15.85 3.58 13.18
C PRO A 65 -16.67 4.67 13.89
N GLU A 66 -17.12 4.42 15.12
CA GLU A 66 -17.52 5.49 16.03
C GLU A 66 -16.27 5.96 16.81
N ILE A 67 -15.60 6.94 16.19
CA ILE A 67 -14.87 8.05 16.83
C ILE A 67 -13.71 7.66 17.80
N ALA A 68 -12.48 7.95 17.36
CA ALA A 68 -11.31 8.27 18.20
C ALA A 68 -10.97 7.30 19.36
N ALA A 69 -10.29 6.19 19.03
CA ALA A 69 -9.91 5.11 19.95
C ALA A 69 -8.86 5.43 21.05
N VAL A 70 -8.54 6.70 21.36
CA VAL A 70 -7.65 7.03 22.50
C VAL A 70 -8.31 7.96 23.53
N PHE A 71 -9.26 8.81 23.11
CA PHE A 71 -9.95 9.75 24.02
C PHE A 71 -11.10 9.07 24.80
N ILE A 72 -11.79 8.11 24.17
CA ILE A 72 -12.90 7.36 24.77
C ILE A 72 -12.45 6.55 26.00
N LEU A 73 -11.18 6.12 26.04
CA LEU A 73 -10.59 5.39 27.19
C LEU A 73 -10.50 6.24 28.48
N ARG A 74 -10.67 7.57 28.43
CA ARG A 74 -10.63 8.46 29.61
C ARG A 74 -11.98 9.01 30.06
N LEU A 75 -13.04 8.85 29.28
CA LEU A 75 -14.38 9.33 29.62
C LEU A 75 -15.14 8.37 30.56
N PRO A 76 -16.00 8.84 31.48
CA PRO A 76 -16.76 7.97 32.39
C PRO A 76 -17.65 6.96 31.66
N SER A 77 -17.77 5.74 32.18
CA SER A 77 -18.48 4.61 31.54
C SER A 77 -20.00 4.79 31.40
N TRP A 78 -20.59 5.78 32.06
CA TRP A 78 -22.01 6.10 32.04
C TRP A 78 -22.42 7.07 30.91
N LEU A 79 -21.48 7.62 30.15
CA LEU A 79 -21.77 8.58 29.07
C LEU A 79 -22.43 7.88 27.85
N PRO A 80 -23.54 8.39 27.28
CA PRO A 80 -24.13 7.89 26.04
C PRO A 80 -23.13 8.00 24.87
N GLY A 81 -23.06 6.98 24.02
CA GLY A 81 -22.09 6.91 22.89
C GLY A 81 -20.74 6.25 23.22
N ILE A 82 -20.50 5.85 24.48
CA ILE A 82 -19.27 5.15 24.90
C ILE A 82 -19.52 3.64 25.03
N ARG A 83 -19.97 3.03 23.94
CA ARG A 83 -20.20 1.57 23.87
C ARG A 83 -18.87 0.80 23.98
N LEU A 84 -17.81 1.36 23.40
CA LEU A 84 -16.46 0.79 23.39
C LEU A 84 -15.88 0.50 24.78
N LYS A 85 -16.11 1.33 25.82
CA LYS A 85 -15.62 1.01 27.19
C LYS A 85 -16.39 -0.11 27.89
N ARG A 86 -17.68 -0.27 27.56
CA ARG A 86 -18.51 -1.35 28.10
C ARG A 86 -18.16 -2.68 27.44
N VAL A 87 -17.74 -2.64 26.18
CA VAL A 87 -17.34 -3.81 25.39
C VAL A 87 -15.84 -4.11 25.49
N ALA A 88 -14.99 -3.13 25.83
CA ALA A 88 -13.54 -3.30 25.96
C ALA A 88 -13.09 -4.46 26.88
N PRO A 89 -13.75 -4.77 28.01
CA PRO A 89 -13.41 -5.96 28.80
C PRO A 89 -13.70 -7.27 28.05
N LEU A 90 -14.81 -7.32 27.30
CA LEU A 90 -15.18 -8.46 26.47
C LEU A 90 -14.24 -8.59 25.27
N ALA A 91 -13.94 -7.49 24.56
CA ALA A 91 -12.98 -7.46 23.46
C ALA A 91 -11.58 -7.86 23.92
N ARG A 92 -11.09 -7.35 25.06
CA ARG A 92 -9.79 -7.78 25.62
C ARG A 92 -9.78 -9.26 25.99
N LYS A 93 -10.88 -9.77 26.55
CA LYS A 93 -11.02 -11.21 26.86
C LYS A 93 -10.97 -12.04 25.57
N LEU A 94 -11.71 -11.64 24.53
CA LEU A 94 -11.74 -12.30 23.23
C LEU A 94 -10.37 -12.22 22.50
N THR A 95 -9.73 -11.06 22.48
CA THR A 95 -8.37 -10.90 21.92
C THR A 95 -7.35 -11.74 22.68
N SER A 96 -7.45 -11.81 24.02
CA SER A 96 -6.62 -12.70 24.82
C SER A 96 -6.89 -14.17 24.47
N GLU A 97 -8.14 -14.58 24.27
CA GLU A 97 -8.48 -15.94 23.86
C GLU A 97 -7.92 -16.28 22.46
N ILE A 98 -7.97 -15.35 21.50
CA ILE A 98 -7.38 -15.49 20.15
C ILE A 98 -5.85 -15.64 20.20
N LEU A 99 -5.18 -14.92 21.11
CA LEU A 99 -3.72 -14.98 21.29
C LEU A 99 -3.25 -16.23 22.06
N GLU A 100 -3.99 -16.61 23.10
CA GLU A 100 -3.54 -17.60 24.08
C GLU A 100 -3.87 -19.03 23.63
N ILE A 101 -5.07 -19.28 23.11
CA ILE A 101 -5.57 -20.64 22.87
C ILE A 101 -4.79 -21.37 21.75
N PRO A 102 -4.58 -20.77 20.56
CA PRO A 102 -3.77 -21.40 19.51
C PRO A 102 -2.32 -21.58 19.89
N PHE A 103 -1.73 -20.57 20.53
CA PHE A 103 -0.34 -20.62 20.93
C PHE A 103 -0.08 -21.69 21.99
N ALA A 104 -0.96 -21.82 23.00
CA ALA A 104 -0.85 -22.84 24.04
C ALA A 104 -1.04 -24.26 23.49
N TYR A 105 -1.89 -24.43 22.46
CA TYR A 105 -2.03 -25.71 21.76
C TYR A 105 -0.70 -26.13 21.12
N THR A 106 -0.06 -25.23 20.37
CA THR A 106 1.21 -25.50 19.70
C THR A 106 2.35 -25.71 20.69
N GLU A 107 2.43 -24.91 21.75
CA GLU A 107 3.46 -25.03 22.80
C GLU A 107 3.33 -26.37 23.56
N GLY A 108 2.12 -26.74 23.97
CA GLY A 108 1.85 -28.00 24.66
C GLY A 108 2.11 -29.22 23.77
N GLY A 109 1.75 -29.13 22.49
CA GLY A 109 2.01 -30.20 21.53
C GLY A 109 3.48 -30.32 21.10
N LEU A 110 4.24 -29.21 21.10
CA LEU A 110 5.70 -29.23 20.94
C LEU A 110 6.37 -29.96 22.11
N ALA A 111 5.93 -29.69 23.35
CA ALA A 111 6.41 -30.38 24.54
C ALA A 111 6.04 -31.89 24.55
N ALA A 112 4.94 -32.27 23.90
CA ALA A 112 4.49 -33.65 23.75
C ALA A 112 5.05 -34.37 22.49
N GLY A 113 5.74 -33.65 21.60
CA GLY A 113 6.25 -34.19 20.34
C GLY A 113 5.19 -34.55 19.30
N SER A 114 3.98 -33.97 19.41
CA SER A 114 2.80 -34.33 18.59
C SER A 114 2.49 -33.36 17.45
N VAL A 115 3.36 -32.38 17.21
CA VAL A 115 3.10 -31.23 16.34
C VAL A 115 4.12 -31.18 15.20
N SER A 116 3.66 -30.85 13.99
CA SER A 116 4.50 -30.71 12.80
C SER A 116 5.15 -29.33 12.72
N SER A 117 6.23 -29.19 11.93
CA SER A 117 6.91 -27.90 11.72
C SER A 117 5.92 -26.85 11.18
N CYS A 118 5.87 -25.72 11.87
CA CYS A 118 5.01 -24.57 11.56
C CYS A 118 5.66 -23.29 12.09
N MET A 119 5.15 -22.13 11.68
CA MET A 119 5.75 -20.83 12.03
C MET A 119 6.04 -20.67 13.53
N VAL A 120 5.10 -21.05 14.40
CA VAL A 120 5.29 -20.93 15.86
C VAL A 120 6.31 -21.94 16.38
N VAL A 121 6.29 -23.20 15.91
CA VAL A 121 7.27 -24.22 16.33
C VAL A 121 8.68 -23.85 15.91
N ASP A 122 8.88 -23.46 14.65
CA ASP A 122 10.20 -23.15 14.10
C ASP A 122 10.83 -21.94 14.81
N ASN A 123 10.02 -20.95 15.20
CA ASN A 123 10.50 -19.79 15.94
C ASN A 123 10.69 -20.08 17.44
N LEU A 124 9.84 -20.91 18.07
CA LEU A 124 10.01 -21.32 19.47
C LEU A 124 11.30 -22.10 19.69
N LEU A 125 11.68 -22.97 18.74
CA LEU A 125 12.93 -23.75 18.80
C LEU A 125 14.20 -22.89 18.68
N ASN A 126 14.08 -21.67 18.15
CA ASN A 126 15.18 -20.73 17.96
C ASN A 126 15.31 -19.70 19.10
N ILE A 127 14.40 -19.69 20.08
CA ILE A 127 14.47 -18.82 21.24
C ILE A 127 15.32 -19.50 22.32
N ASP A 128 16.44 -18.88 22.68
CA ASP A 128 17.29 -19.34 23.77
C ASP A 128 16.61 -18.99 25.11
N GLU A 129 16.34 -19.99 25.95
CA GLU A 129 15.65 -19.78 27.23
C GLU A 129 16.50 -19.06 28.27
N ASP A 130 17.83 -19.08 28.11
CA ASP A 130 18.78 -18.39 28.99
C ASP A 130 18.99 -16.91 28.60
N ASP A 131 18.40 -16.44 27.49
CA ASP A 131 18.44 -15.04 27.08
C ASP A 131 17.51 -14.18 27.97
N SER A 132 18.03 -13.03 28.42
CA SER A 132 17.27 -12.02 29.15
C SER A 132 16.05 -11.50 28.40
N ASP A 133 16.06 -11.58 27.06
CA ASP A 133 14.97 -11.13 26.20
C ASP A 133 13.99 -12.24 25.79
N SER A 134 14.22 -13.49 26.21
CA SER A 134 13.41 -14.66 25.83
C SER A 134 11.90 -14.49 26.12
N ALA A 135 11.55 -13.90 27.25
CA ALA A 135 10.17 -13.61 27.62
C ALA A 135 9.51 -12.58 26.70
N TRP A 136 10.27 -11.58 26.23
CA TRP A 136 9.79 -10.61 25.25
C TRP A 136 9.68 -11.25 23.86
N GLN A 137 10.66 -12.07 23.45
CA GLN A 137 10.65 -12.77 22.16
C GLN A 137 9.46 -13.73 22.05
N LYS A 138 9.18 -14.54 23.09
CA LYS A 138 7.99 -15.40 23.15
C LYS A 138 6.69 -14.59 23.05
N LYS A 139 6.62 -13.44 23.74
CA LYS A 139 5.47 -12.53 23.66
C LYS A 139 5.30 -11.92 22.26
N ALA A 140 6.39 -11.45 21.64
CA ALA A 140 6.37 -10.86 20.31
C ALA A 140 5.98 -11.88 19.24
N LEU A 141 6.48 -13.12 19.34
CA LEU A 141 6.11 -14.24 18.48
C LEU A 141 4.61 -14.54 18.57
N LYS A 142 4.07 -14.58 19.79
CA LYS A 142 2.65 -14.79 20.05
C LYS A 142 1.76 -13.69 19.45
N GLU A 143 2.14 -12.43 19.66
CA GLU A 143 1.43 -11.29 19.07
C GLU A 143 1.49 -11.32 17.53
N SER A 144 2.66 -11.64 16.97
CA SER A 144 2.89 -11.73 15.53
C SER A 144 2.06 -12.84 14.87
N ALA A 145 2.03 -14.03 15.47
CA ALA A 145 1.26 -15.18 15.00
C ALA A 145 -0.26 -14.90 14.98
N ALA A 146 -0.78 -14.14 15.96
CA ALA A 146 -2.19 -13.76 15.98
C ALA A 146 -2.56 -12.69 14.94
N THR A 147 -1.62 -11.79 14.57
CA THR A 147 -1.85 -10.82 13.49
C THR A 147 -2.08 -11.47 12.13
N VAL A 148 -1.53 -12.67 11.88
CA VAL A 148 -1.76 -13.41 10.63
C VAL A 148 -3.24 -13.75 10.46
N TYR A 149 -3.97 -13.99 11.57
CA TYR A 149 -5.41 -14.21 11.58
C TYR A 149 -6.19 -12.88 11.43
N GLY A 150 -5.70 -11.81 12.06
CA GLY A 150 -6.30 -10.46 11.95
C GLY A 150 -6.14 -9.81 10.58
N GLY A 151 -5.12 -10.19 9.80
CA GLY A 151 -4.91 -9.69 8.42
C GLY A 151 -6.02 -10.08 7.44
N ASN A 152 -6.77 -11.13 7.76
CA ASN A 152 -7.91 -11.58 6.96
C ASN A 152 -9.16 -10.68 7.16
N ALA A 153 -9.18 -9.84 8.21
CA ALA A 153 -10.31 -8.93 8.50
C ALA A 153 -10.48 -7.79 7.48
N LEU A 154 -9.47 -7.55 6.63
CA LEU A 154 -9.54 -6.56 5.56
C LEU A 154 -9.44 -7.16 4.15
N ALA A 155 -9.20 -8.48 4.02
CA ALA A 155 -9.26 -9.32 2.82
C ALA A 155 -9.02 -8.63 1.44
N ILE A 156 -8.11 -7.66 1.35
CA ILE A 156 -7.67 -7.11 0.08
C ILE A 156 -6.36 -7.81 -0.24
N ASP A 157 -6.40 -8.69 -1.24
CA ASP A 157 -5.19 -9.23 -1.85
C ASP A 157 -4.37 -8.07 -2.41
N VAL A 158 -3.19 -7.83 -1.82
CA VAL A 158 -2.30 -6.71 -2.16
C VAL A 158 -1.72 -6.86 -3.58
N ASN A 159 -1.61 -8.10 -4.07
CA ASN A 159 -1.05 -8.40 -5.39
C ASN A 159 -2.12 -8.37 -6.49
N ALA A 160 -3.38 -8.63 -6.13
CA ALA A 160 -4.50 -8.61 -7.05
C ALA A 160 -5.77 -7.96 -6.46
N PRO A 161 -5.70 -6.69 -6.04
CA PRO A 161 -6.80 -6.02 -5.34
C PRO A 161 -8.07 -5.94 -6.21
N TRP A 162 -7.93 -5.95 -7.53
CA TRP A 162 -9.05 -5.96 -8.48
C TRP A 162 -9.90 -7.24 -8.41
N LEU A 163 -9.35 -8.38 -7.97
CA LEU A 163 -10.13 -9.61 -7.76
C LEU A 163 -11.07 -9.46 -6.57
N THR A 164 -10.57 -8.84 -5.50
CA THR A 164 -11.36 -8.51 -4.30
C THR A 164 -12.45 -7.49 -4.65
N TYR A 165 -12.12 -6.42 -5.40
CA TYR A 165 -13.11 -5.43 -5.84
C TYR A 165 -14.15 -6.02 -6.80
N LYS A 166 -13.77 -6.96 -7.66
CA LYS A 166 -14.69 -7.72 -8.51
C LYS A 166 -15.63 -8.59 -7.66
N ALA A 167 -15.09 -9.29 -6.66
CA ALA A 167 -15.86 -10.10 -5.73
C ALA A 167 -16.82 -9.25 -4.87
N TRP A 168 -16.38 -8.06 -4.43
CA TRP A 168 -17.25 -7.09 -3.77
C TRP A 168 -18.32 -6.54 -4.71
N GLY A 169 -17.99 -6.33 -5.98
CA GLY A 169 -18.93 -5.95 -7.02
C GLY A 169 -20.01 -7.01 -7.28
N SER A 170 -19.69 -8.30 -7.13
CA SER A 170 -20.67 -9.39 -7.19
C SER A 170 -21.45 -9.56 -5.87
N GLN A 171 -20.80 -9.37 -4.72
CA GLN A 171 -21.38 -9.61 -3.39
C GLN A 171 -22.29 -8.47 -2.92
N TYR A 172 -21.93 -7.22 -3.22
CA TYR A 172 -22.61 -6.01 -2.73
C TYR A 172 -23.38 -5.27 -3.83
N GLY A 173 -23.80 -5.97 -4.90
CA GLY A 173 -24.48 -5.36 -6.06
C GLY A 173 -25.48 -4.24 -5.71
N LYS A 174 -25.42 -3.13 -6.47
CA LYS A 174 -26.21 -1.88 -6.35
C LYS A 174 -26.45 -1.37 -4.92
N CYS A 175 -25.44 -0.72 -4.35
CA CYS A 175 -25.71 0.42 -3.47
C CYS A 175 -26.18 1.61 -4.31
N THR A 176 -27.48 1.66 -4.57
CA THR A 176 -28.15 2.80 -5.19
C THR A 176 -28.18 3.95 -4.16
N LEU A 177 -27.23 4.87 -4.22
CA LEU A 177 -27.52 6.21 -3.73
C LEU A 177 -28.40 6.87 -4.79
N ILE A 178 -29.61 7.24 -4.38
CA ILE A 178 -30.60 7.97 -5.16
C ILE A 178 -29.94 9.27 -5.67
N ILE A 179 -29.44 9.23 -6.91
CA ILE A 179 -29.44 10.40 -7.78
C ILE A 179 -30.59 10.14 -8.73
N PRO A 180 -31.68 10.93 -8.72
CA PRO A 180 -32.79 10.71 -9.63
C PRO A 180 -32.33 11.08 -11.04
N VAL A 181 -31.77 10.11 -11.76
CA VAL A 181 -31.70 10.16 -13.21
C VAL A 181 -32.93 9.42 -13.70
N ALA A 182 -33.92 10.19 -14.14
CA ALA A 182 -35.10 9.66 -14.77
C ALA A 182 -34.69 8.85 -16.02
N SER A 183 -34.97 7.56 -16.02
CA SER A 183 -35.21 6.84 -17.27
C SER A 183 -36.38 5.87 -17.08
N ASN A 184 -37.33 6.01 -17.99
CA ASN A 184 -38.61 5.34 -18.01
C ASN A 184 -38.48 3.87 -18.44
N SER A 185 -39.44 3.08 -17.95
CA SER A 185 -40.05 1.88 -18.56
C SER A 185 -39.19 0.65 -18.84
N GLY A 186 -39.66 -0.49 -18.33
CA GLY A 186 -39.37 -1.80 -18.91
C GLY A 186 -39.09 -2.87 -17.86
N THR A 187 -40.12 -3.65 -17.54
CA THR A 187 -40.00 -4.97 -16.92
C THR A 187 -39.26 -5.91 -17.86
N ASP A 188 -38.12 -6.48 -17.44
CA ASP A 188 -37.61 -7.74 -17.98
C ASP A 188 -36.87 -8.49 -16.87
N SER A 189 -37.31 -9.73 -16.66
CA SER A 189 -36.94 -10.63 -15.57
C SER A 189 -35.86 -11.63 -15.96
N ASP A 190 -34.92 -11.24 -16.81
CA ASP A 190 -33.76 -12.07 -17.21
C ASP A 190 -32.57 -11.16 -17.56
N ALA A 191 -31.78 -10.76 -16.56
CA ALA A 191 -30.51 -10.06 -16.76
C ALA A 191 -29.39 -10.78 -15.99
N PRO A 192 -28.22 -11.03 -16.62
CA PRO A 192 -27.09 -11.65 -15.95
C PRO A 192 -26.61 -10.75 -14.80
N GLU A 193 -26.09 -11.36 -13.72
CA GLU A 193 -25.45 -10.71 -12.57
C GLU A 193 -24.40 -9.69 -13.02
N SER A 194 -24.83 -8.47 -13.32
CA SER A 194 -23.95 -7.37 -13.70
C SER A 194 -23.60 -6.63 -12.42
N SER A 195 -22.39 -6.91 -11.92
CA SER A 195 -21.68 -5.99 -11.03
C SER A 195 -21.78 -4.59 -11.61
N GLY A 196 -22.32 -3.63 -10.86
CA GLY A 196 -22.51 -2.28 -11.37
C GLY A 196 -21.17 -1.68 -11.80
N ASP A 197 -21.13 -1.04 -12.97
CA ASP A 197 -19.94 -0.38 -13.52
C ASP A 197 -19.36 0.71 -12.59
N VAL A 198 -20.20 1.22 -11.68
CA VAL A 198 -19.87 2.18 -10.63
C VAL A 198 -20.39 1.66 -9.30
N VAL A 199 -19.52 1.63 -8.28
CA VAL A 199 -19.86 1.21 -6.92
C VAL A 199 -19.58 2.37 -5.96
N TYR A 200 -20.55 2.71 -5.12
CA TYR A 200 -20.34 3.65 -4.02
C TYR A 200 -20.04 2.88 -2.73
N THR A 201 -19.03 3.35 -2.00
CA THR A 201 -18.74 2.89 -0.64
C THR A 201 -18.32 4.07 0.24
N ARG A 202 -18.56 3.94 1.55
CA ARG A 202 -18.05 4.90 2.54
C ARG A 202 -16.98 4.21 3.37
N LEU A 203 -15.73 4.63 3.18
CA LEU A 203 -14.60 4.18 3.98
C LEU A 203 -14.30 5.28 5.00
N PHE A 204 -14.39 4.93 6.29
CA PHE A 204 -14.34 5.90 7.39
C PHE A 204 -15.34 7.05 7.21
N LEU A 205 -14.85 8.29 7.09
CA LEU A 205 -15.62 9.52 6.88
C LEU A 205 -15.56 10.01 5.43
N GLN A 206 -15.09 9.17 4.50
CA GLN A 206 -14.89 9.53 3.10
C GLN A 206 -15.83 8.76 2.18
N ASP A 207 -16.50 9.50 1.30
CA ASP A 207 -17.34 8.97 0.23
C ASP A 207 -16.45 8.56 -0.94
N ASN A 208 -16.47 7.28 -1.30
CA ASN A 208 -15.65 6.70 -2.34
C ASN A 208 -16.52 6.17 -3.47
N ILE A 209 -16.11 6.48 -4.71
CA ILE A 209 -16.74 5.96 -5.92
C ILE A 209 -15.70 5.10 -6.63
N ILE A 210 -15.99 3.81 -6.73
CA ILE A 210 -15.14 2.81 -7.39
C ILE A 210 -15.64 2.64 -8.83
N ILE A 211 -14.74 2.79 -9.79
CA ILE A 211 -15.01 2.59 -11.22
C ILE A 211 -14.54 1.19 -11.60
N ASN A 212 -15.46 0.33 -12.02
CA ASN A 212 -15.20 -1.08 -12.33
C ASN A 212 -15.32 -1.40 -13.83
N SER A 213 -15.56 -0.39 -14.68
CA SER A 213 -15.71 -0.53 -16.14
C SER A 213 -14.80 0.42 -16.90
N GLU A 214 -14.15 -0.08 -17.94
CA GLU A 214 -13.31 0.71 -18.84
C GLU A 214 -14.11 1.84 -19.51
N GLN A 215 -15.35 1.56 -19.92
CA GLN A 215 -16.20 2.56 -20.56
C GLN A 215 -16.46 3.75 -19.63
N VAL A 216 -16.83 3.47 -18.38
CA VAL A 216 -17.04 4.52 -17.37
C VAL A 216 -15.73 5.25 -17.05
N ALA A 217 -14.61 4.53 -16.98
CA ALA A 217 -13.30 5.16 -16.77
C ALA A 217 -12.96 6.16 -17.89
N ARG A 218 -13.20 5.83 -19.16
CA ARG A 218 -13.02 6.79 -20.27
C ARG A 218 -13.98 7.96 -20.19
N ASP A 219 -15.27 7.70 -19.95
CA ASP A 219 -16.29 8.75 -19.87
C ASP A 219 -16.01 9.77 -18.76
N LEU A 220 -15.52 9.32 -17.60
CA LEU A 220 -15.22 10.19 -16.47
C LEU A 220 -13.79 10.75 -16.54
N LEU A 221 -12.77 9.91 -16.68
CA LEU A 221 -11.38 10.30 -16.50
C LEU A 221 -10.75 10.91 -17.76
N GLU A 222 -11.28 10.61 -18.95
CA GLU A 222 -10.77 11.16 -20.22
C GLU A 222 -11.69 12.26 -20.74
N HIS A 223 -12.94 11.94 -21.08
CA HIS A 223 -13.89 12.89 -21.67
C HIS A 223 -14.31 14.01 -20.71
N ARG A 224 -14.33 13.73 -19.40
CA ARG A 224 -14.64 14.72 -18.35
C ARG A 224 -13.46 14.98 -17.43
N SER A 225 -12.23 14.77 -17.94
CA SER A 225 -10.98 14.94 -17.19
C SER A 225 -10.90 16.24 -16.38
N GLN A 226 -11.43 17.36 -16.88
CA GLN A 226 -11.45 18.64 -16.16
C GLN A 226 -12.16 18.58 -14.79
N ASN A 227 -13.11 17.67 -14.61
CA ASN A 227 -13.86 17.50 -13.37
C ASN A 227 -13.21 16.48 -12.42
N TYR A 228 -12.46 15.52 -12.95
CA TYR A 228 -12.01 14.33 -12.21
C TYR A 228 -10.47 14.17 -12.16
N SER A 229 -9.70 15.14 -12.66
CA SER A 229 -8.22 15.08 -12.63
C SER A 229 -7.61 15.49 -11.29
N ASP A 230 -8.40 15.95 -10.34
CA ASP A 230 -7.90 16.38 -9.03
C ASP A 230 -7.39 15.19 -8.19
N ARG A 231 -6.63 15.48 -7.12
CA ARG A 231 -6.13 14.48 -6.18
C ARG A 231 -6.64 14.80 -4.77
N PRO A 232 -7.09 13.78 -4.01
CA PRO A 232 -7.45 14.00 -2.63
C PRO A 232 -6.22 14.46 -1.84
N GLU A 233 -6.42 15.41 -0.92
CA GLU A 233 -5.36 15.84 -0.02
C GLU A 233 -5.04 14.73 0.98
N ILE A 234 -3.83 14.18 0.87
CA ILE A 234 -3.32 13.16 1.78
C ILE A 234 -2.44 13.88 2.82
N ALA A 235 -2.97 14.05 4.03
CA ALA A 235 -2.36 14.87 5.08
C ALA A 235 -0.96 14.38 5.50
N THR A 236 -0.61 13.12 5.22
CA THR A 236 0.72 12.57 5.50
C THR A 236 1.78 13.01 4.48
N ASN A 237 1.40 13.49 3.29
CA ASN A 237 2.37 13.87 2.25
C ASN A 237 3.24 15.06 2.66
N GLU A 238 2.63 16.11 3.18
CA GLU A 238 3.35 17.27 3.70
C GLU A 238 4.26 16.87 4.88
N LEU A 239 3.79 15.95 5.72
CA LEU A 239 4.58 15.48 6.85
C LEU A 239 5.85 14.77 6.40
N PHE A 240 5.79 13.97 5.33
CA PHE A 240 6.95 13.29 4.74
C PHE A 240 7.75 14.18 3.76
N GLY A 241 7.22 15.35 3.40
CA GLY A 241 7.85 16.27 2.46
C GLY A 241 7.77 15.80 1.01
N ILE A 242 6.74 15.02 0.66
CA ILE A 242 6.51 14.50 -0.69
C ILE A 242 5.33 15.20 -1.39
N ASP A 243 4.82 16.30 -0.80
CA ASP A 243 3.74 17.12 -1.35
C ASP A 243 4.10 17.82 -2.68
N TYR A 244 5.39 17.85 -3.02
CA TYR A 244 5.88 18.32 -4.31
C TYR A 244 5.65 17.31 -5.45
N SER A 245 5.40 16.04 -5.13
CA SER A 245 5.27 14.97 -6.13
C SER A 245 4.02 15.17 -6.97
N THR A 246 4.18 15.23 -8.29
CA THR A 246 3.06 15.39 -9.23
C THR A 246 2.02 14.26 -9.11
N ALA A 247 2.42 13.08 -8.62
CA ALA A 247 1.53 11.94 -8.41
C ALA A 247 0.45 12.20 -7.34
N PHE A 248 0.82 12.96 -6.30
CA PHE A 248 -0.06 13.25 -5.17
C PHE A 248 -0.52 14.70 -5.07
N MET A 249 -0.04 15.56 -5.97
CA MET A 249 -0.35 16.98 -5.96
C MET A 249 -1.77 17.26 -6.47
N PRO A 250 -2.55 18.12 -5.78
CA PRO A 250 -3.83 18.61 -6.29
C PRO A 250 -3.69 19.32 -7.63
N TYR A 251 -4.72 19.25 -8.46
CA TYR A 251 -4.73 19.86 -9.77
C TYR A 251 -4.68 21.39 -9.65
N GLY A 252 -3.68 22.02 -10.29
CA GLY A 252 -3.48 23.46 -10.21
C GLY A 252 -2.32 23.94 -11.07
N ASN A 253 -1.93 25.21 -10.93
CA ASN A 253 -0.87 25.81 -11.76
C ASN A 253 0.50 25.14 -11.58
N ARG A 254 0.85 24.74 -10.35
CA ARG A 254 2.10 24.00 -10.06
C ARG A 254 2.09 22.63 -10.74
N TRP A 255 1.00 21.87 -10.60
CA TRP A 255 0.83 20.57 -11.27
C TRP A 255 0.92 20.70 -12.80
N ARG A 256 0.20 21.67 -13.39
CA ARG A 256 0.22 21.92 -14.84
C ARG A 256 1.61 22.27 -15.33
N LEU A 257 2.38 23.06 -14.57
CA LEU A 257 3.75 23.43 -14.91
C LEU A 257 4.70 22.22 -14.82
N GLN A 258 4.66 21.44 -13.74
CA GLN A 258 5.45 20.22 -13.63
C GLN A 258 5.15 19.25 -14.78
N ARG A 259 3.85 19.02 -15.07
CA ARG A 259 3.41 18.16 -16.17
C ARG A 259 3.83 18.69 -17.54
N LYS A 260 3.86 20.01 -17.74
CA LYS A 260 4.36 20.64 -18.97
C LYS A 260 5.83 20.26 -19.21
N PHE A 261 6.70 20.37 -18.20
CA PHE A 261 8.11 19.99 -18.35
C PHE A 261 8.29 18.51 -18.75
N MET A 262 7.57 17.60 -18.09
CA MET A 262 7.59 16.17 -18.44
C MET A 262 7.10 15.95 -19.87
N GLN A 263 5.93 16.51 -20.22
CA GLN A 263 5.32 16.27 -21.53
C GLN A 263 6.17 16.84 -22.66
N GLN A 264 6.84 17.98 -22.47
CA GLN A 264 7.73 18.55 -23.48
C GLN A 264 8.97 17.68 -23.71
N SER A 265 9.48 17.05 -22.65
CA SER A 265 10.69 16.24 -22.72
C SER A 265 10.43 14.79 -23.20
N PHE A 266 9.23 14.26 -22.96
CA PHE A 266 8.90 12.85 -23.21
C PHE A 266 7.72 12.62 -24.17
N ARG A 267 7.33 13.65 -24.94
CA ARG A 267 6.34 13.51 -26.01
C ARG A 267 6.83 12.60 -27.14
N GLN A 268 5.87 12.06 -27.89
CA GLN A 268 6.09 11.05 -28.94
C GLN A 268 7.11 11.47 -30.01
N ASP A 269 7.18 12.75 -30.35
CA ASP A 269 8.13 13.29 -31.34
C ASP A 269 9.56 13.41 -30.80
N VAL A 270 9.74 13.49 -29.47
CA VAL A 270 11.06 13.56 -28.82
C VAL A 270 11.57 12.17 -28.41
N ALA A 271 10.65 11.22 -28.16
CA ALA A 271 10.96 9.85 -27.75
C ALA A 271 12.07 9.14 -28.57
N PRO A 272 12.17 9.29 -29.91
CA PRO A 272 13.24 8.67 -30.70
C PRO A 272 14.66 9.09 -30.28
N ASN A 273 14.84 10.28 -29.68
CA ASN A 273 16.14 10.79 -29.27
C ASN A 273 16.77 9.95 -28.15
N PHE A 274 15.96 9.28 -27.32
CA PHE A 274 16.45 8.45 -26.22
C PHE A 274 16.89 7.05 -26.65
N ARG A 275 16.62 6.63 -27.91
CA ARG A 275 16.87 5.26 -28.37
C ARG A 275 18.32 4.83 -28.24
N THR A 276 19.27 5.70 -28.59
CA THR A 276 20.70 5.38 -28.50
C THR A 276 21.11 5.08 -27.06
N MET A 277 20.66 5.90 -26.11
CA MET A 277 20.91 5.70 -24.68
C MET A 277 20.21 4.43 -24.17
N GLN A 278 18.94 4.23 -24.52
CA GLN A 278 18.18 3.04 -24.10
C GLN A 278 18.82 1.74 -24.59
N VAL A 279 19.33 1.70 -25.84
CA VAL A 279 20.05 0.54 -26.37
C VAL A 279 21.35 0.29 -25.61
N ALA A 280 22.10 1.34 -25.28
CA ALA A 280 23.32 1.21 -24.47
C ALA A 280 23.00 0.63 -23.08
N LYS A 281 22.00 1.19 -22.38
CA LYS A 281 21.55 0.68 -21.07
C LYS A 281 20.95 -0.72 -21.13
N ALA A 282 20.31 -1.10 -22.24
CA ALA A 282 19.83 -2.46 -22.45
C ALA A 282 20.99 -3.46 -22.61
N HIS A 283 22.06 -3.09 -23.32
CA HIS A 283 23.26 -3.93 -23.39
C HIS A 283 23.92 -4.11 -22.02
N GLU A 284 23.99 -3.07 -21.19
CA GLU A 284 24.48 -3.16 -19.81
C GLU A 284 23.65 -4.13 -18.96
N LEU A 285 22.31 -4.06 -19.06
CA LEU A 285 21.40 -4.99 -18.40
C LEU A 285 21.64 -6.44 -18.85
N LEU A 286 21.75 -6.68 -20.15
CA LEU A 286 21.99 -8.03 -20.69
C LEU A 286 23.32 -8.61 -20.21
N LEU A 287 24.38 -7.79 -20.15
CA LEU A 287 25.66 -8.21 -19.61
C LEU A 287 25.54 -8.52 -18.10
N ASN A 288 24.78 -7.73 -17.34
CA ASN A 288 24.56 -7.98 -15.92
C ASN A 288 23.82 -9.30 -15.67
N LEU A 289 22.76 -9.57 -16.44
CA LEU A 289 22.03 -10.83 -16.39
C LEU A 289 22.87 -12.03 -16.82
N LEU A 290 23.81 -11.84 -17.75
CA LEU A 290 24.72 -12.91 -18.18
C LEU A 290 25.75 -13.26 -17.10
N GLU A 291 26.26 -12.26 -16.38
CA GLU A 291 27.27 -12.43 -15.34
C GLU A 291 26.69 -12.90 -14.01
N ASP A 292 25.51 -12.41 -13.61
CA ASP A 292 24.83 -12.77 -12.37
C ASP A 292 23.30 -12.84 -12.57
N PRO A 293 22.76 -13.95 -13.12
CA PRO A 293 21.33 -14.09 -13.36
C PRO A 293 20.50 -14.21 -12.08
N SER A 294 21.10 -14.55 -10.94
CA SER A 294 20.40 -14.72 -9.66
C SER A 294 19.83 -13.41 -9.14
N ASP A 295 20.54 -12.29 -9.37
CA ASP A 295 20.15 -10.97 -8.88
C ASP A 295 19.39 -10.13 -9.93
N PHE A 296 18.55 -10.80 -10.75
CA PHE A 296 17.77 -10.12 -11.79
C PHE A 296 16.90 -8.95 -11.27
N PRO A 297 16.31 -8.95 -10.06
CA PRO A 297 15.51 -7.82 -9.59
C PRO A 297 16.36 -6.56 -9.44
N LYS A 298 17.55 -6.69 -8.83
CA LYS A 298 18.48 -5.56 -8.68
C LYS A 298 18.97 -5.06 -10.02
N HIS A 299 19.21 -5.96 -10.99
CA HIS A 299 19.61 -5.55 -12.34
C HIS A 299 18.52 -4.77 -13.07
N LEU A 300 17.24 -5.12 -12.89
CA LEU A 300 16.11 -4.40 -13.47
C LEU A 300 15.92 -3.02 -12.82
N GLU A 301 16.03 -2.93 -11.50
CA GLU A 301 16.00 -1.67 -10.76
C GLU A 301 17.14 -0.75 -11.22
N MET A 302 18.38 -1.26 -11.24
CA MET A 302 19.54 -0.50 -11.71
C MET A 302 19.39 -0.04 -13.17
N HIS A 303 18.84 -0.88 -14.04
CA HIS A 303 18.56 -0.51 -15.42
C HIS A 303 17.54 0.64 -15.51
N SER A 304 16.41 0.51 -14.82
CA SER A 304 15.34 1.52 -14.84
C SER A 304 15.83 2.85 -14.26
N GLY A 305 16.48 2.83 -13.09
CA GLY A 305 17.12 3.99 -12.48
C GLY A 305 18.17 4.64 -13.38
N SER A 306 19.00 3.84 -14.08
CA SER A 306 20.01 4.37 -15.00
C SER A 306 19.41 5.09 -16.22
N VAL A 307 18.29 4.58 -16.75
CA VAL A 307 17.58 5.18 -17.89
C VAL A 307 16.97 6.51 -17.49
N ILE A 308 16.33 6.58 -16.31
CA ILE A 308 15.72 7.83 -15.83
C ILE A 308 16.79 8.86 -15.47
N MET A 309 17.86 8.46 -14.76
CA MET A 309 18.97 9.34 -14.41
C MET A 309 19.67 9.93 -15.64
N SER A 310 19.87 9.12 -16.68
CA SER A 310 20.44 9.60 -17.94
C SER A 310 19.47 10.56 -18.65
N SER A 311 18.19 10.18 -18.77
CA SER A 311 17.18 10.97 -19.50
C SER A 311 16.84 12.31 -18.84
N VAL A 312 16.80 12.35 -17.50
CA VAL A 312 16.35 13.51 -16.72
C VAL A 312 17.53 14.41 -16.34
N TYR A 313 18.65 13.81 -15.91
CA TYR A 313 19.78 14.52 -15.31
C TYR A 313 21.07 14.48 -16.12
N SER A 314 21.10 13.81 -17.29
CA SER A 314 22.34 13.52 -18.03
C SER A 314 23.40 12.83 -17.14
N TYR A 315 22.94 12.03 -16.18
CA TYR A 315 23.81 11.30 -15.27
C TYR A 315 24.13 9.92 -15.85
N GLU A 316 25.42 9.62 -16.00
CA GLU A 316 25.89 8.34 -16.48
C GLU A 316 26.09 7.41 -15.29
N ALA A 317 25.05 6.65 -14.96
CA ALA A 317 25.08 5.72 -13.84
C ALA A 317 26.05 4.56 -14.08
N SER A 318 26.71 4.14 -13.01
CA SER A 318 27.57 2.95 -12.99
C SER A 318 26.75 1.71 -13.34
N ARG A 319 27.38 0.76 -14.05
CA ARG A 319 26.73 -0.49 -14.47
C ARG A 319 26.18 -1.34 -13.31
N ARG A 320 26.78 -1.22 -12.12
CA ARG A 320 26.36 -1.87 -10.87
C ARG A 320 26.60 -0.94 -9.70
N ASP A 321 25.80 -1.13 -8.66
CA ASP A 321 25.95 -0.52 -7.33
C ASP A 321 26.22 0.99 -7.39
N ASP A 322 25.45 1.68 -8.25
CA ASP A 322 25.63 3.11 -8.43
C ASP A 322 25.20 3.85 -7.15
N PRO A 323 26.09 4.66 -6.55
CA PRO A 323 25.83 5.25 -5.24
C PRO A 323 24.69 6.28 -5.25
N MET A 324 24.39 6.88 -6.41
CA MET A 324 23.26 7.80 -6.52
C MET A 324 21.96 7.02 -6.56
N ILE A 325 21.89 5.99 -7.41
CA ILE A 325 20.70 5.15 -7.56
C ILE A 325 20.40 4.44 -6.24
N GLU A 326 21.38 3.74 -5.64
CA GLU A 326 21.17 3.02 -4.38
C GLU A 326 20.69 3.93 -3.25
N ARG A 327 21.25 5.15 -3.15
CA ARG A 327 20.85 6.12 -2.11
C ARG A 327 19.41 6.58 -2.29
N ILE A 328 18.98 6.80 -3.54
CA ILE A 328 17.61 7.23 -3.82
C ILE A 328 16.65 6.06 -3.62
N SER A 329 16.99 4.84 -4.09
CA SER A 329 16.20 3.62 -3.86
C SER A 329 15.94 3.38 -2.38
N MET A 330 16.98 3.40 -1.55
CA MET A 330 16.85 3.23 -0.09
C MET A 330 15.93 4.29 0.54
N THR A 331 16.00 5.52 0.04
CA THR A 331 15.16 6.62 0.54
C THR A 331 13.68 6.40 0.20
N LEU A 332 13.41 5.99 -1.03
CA LEU A 332 12.06 5.73 -1.51
C LEU A 332 11.48 4.51 -0.81
N GLU A 333 12.26 3.46 -0.59
CA GLU A 333 11.85 2.28 0.16
C GLU A 333 11.39 2.62 1.58
N VAL A 334 12.18 3.41 2.33
CA VAL A 334 11.79 3.88 3.68
C VAL A 334 10.50 4.70 3.63
N THR A 335 10.32 5.51 2.58
CA THR A 335 9.13 6.34 2.43
C THR A 335 7.89 5.49 2.13
N ILE A 336 7.99 4.52 1.23
CA ILE A 336 6.90 3.60 0.84
C ILE A 336 6.50 2.71 2.02
N GLN A 337 7.48 2.16 2.77
CA GLN A 337 7.21 1.30 3.92
C GLN A 337 6.49 2.02 5.06
N GLU A 338 6.77 3.32 5.28
CA GLU A 338 6.14 4.10 6.34
C GLU A 338 4.81 4.74 5.91
N LEU A 339 4.64 5.00 4.61
CA LEU A 339 3.46 5.64 4.02
C LEU A 339 2.55 4.64 3.30
N ARG A 340 2.34 3.46 3.91
CA ARG A 340 1.43 2.47 3.33
C ARG A 340 0.03 3.05 3.17
N PRO A 341 -0.72 2.64 2.13
CA PRO A 341 -2.05 3.18 1.84
C PRO A 341 -3.01 3.12 3.04
N GLU A 342 -2.95 2.08 3.87
CA GLU A 342 -3.81 1.91 5.05
C GLU A 342 -3.48 2.95 6.13
N VAL A 343 -2.19 3.23 6.32
CA VAL A 343 -1.73 4.26 7.25
C VAL A 343 -2.18 5.63 6.74
N ALA A 344 -1.92 5.94 5.47
CA ALA A 344 -2.33 7.20 4.86
C ALA A 344 -3.86 7.40 4.92
N ALA A 345 -4.65 6.35 4.72
CA ALA A 345 -6.12 6.39 4.81
C ALA A 345 -6.60 6.75 6.22
N VAL A 346 -6.02 6.16 7.27
CA VAL A 346 -6.39 6.47 8.66
C VAL A 346 -6.12 7.93 9.01
N PHE A 347 -4.95 8.47 8.62
CA PHE A 347 -4.60 9.86 8.91
C PHE A 347 -5.35 10.86 8.02
N SER A 348 -5.73 10.46 6.81
CA SER A 348 -6.63 11.24 5.95
C SER A 348 -8.06 11.29 6.49
N ALA A 349 -8.57 10.18 7.03
CA ALA A 349 -9.89 10.11 7.68
C ALA A 349 -9.94 10.85 9.02
N PHE A 350 -8.82 10.87 9.77
CA PHE A 350 -8.72 11.49 11.08
C PHE A 350 -7.51 12.44 11.19
N PRO A 351 -7.52 13.61 10.52
CA PRO A 351 -6.37 14.51 10.46
C PRO A 351 -5.90 15.02 11.82
N TYR A 352 -6.79 15.07 12.80
CA TYR A 352 -6.45 15.48 14.18
C TYR A 352 -5.45 14.54 14.86
N LEU A 353 -5.32 13.28 14.40
CA LEU A 353 -4.28 12.38 14.87
C LEU A 353 -2.90 12.98 14.61
N LEU A 354 -2.68 13.67 13.49
CA LEU A 354 -1.39 14.32 13.21
C LEU A 354 -1.01 15.40 14.24
N ARG A 355 -1.92 15.85 15.11
CA ARG A 355 -1.59 16.79 16.21
C ARG A 355 -1.01 16.09 17.44
N LEU A 356 -1.13 14.77 17.57
CA LEU A 356 -0.63 14.06 18.75
C LEU A 356 0.91 14.07 18.79
N PRO A 357 1.52 14.03 19.99
CA PRO A 357 2.98 14.01 20.13
C PRO A 357 3.62 12.75 19.50
N SER A 358 4.85 12.90 18.99
CA SER A 358 5.60 11.81 18.36
C SER A 358 6.02 10.69 19.32
N TRP A 359 6.04 10.93 20.64
CA TRP A 359 6.34 9.91 21.64
C TRP A 359 5.19 8.93 21.88
N LEU A 360 3.96 9.25 21.42
CA LEU A 360 2.79 8.40 21.65
C LEU A 360 2.94 7.06 20.88
N PRO A 361 2.49 5.93 21.46
CA PRO A 361 2.37 4.67 20.72
C PRO A 361 1.51 4.85 19.45
N GLY A 362 1.91 4.20 18.35
CA GLY A 362 1.24 4.36 17.04
C GLY A 362 1.70 5.58 16.23
N MET A 363 2.47 6.51 16.80
CA MET A 363 2.98 7.71 16.09
C MET A 363 4.36 7.52 15.46
N ARG A 364 4.68 6.30 15.00
CA ARG A 364 5.96 5.98 14.35
C ARG A 364 6.20 6.88 13.14
N LEU A 365 5.17 7.12 12.32
CA LEU A 365 5.27 7.99 11.15
C LEU A 365 5.78 9.40 11.50
N LYS A 366 5.39 9.98 12.66
CA LYS A 366 5.88 11.30 13.10
C LYS A 366 7.33 11.28 13.56
N ARG A 367 7.83 10.12 14.01
CA ARG A 367 9.23 9.93 14.39
C ARG A 367 10.12 9.74 13.15
N VAL A 368 9.62 9.09 12.11
CA VAL A 368 10.35 8.87 10.86
C VAL A 368 10.27 10.07 9.90
N ALA A 369 9.19 10.85 9.96
CA ALA A 369 8.97 12.01 9.10
C ALA A 369 10.15 12.99 8.98
N PRO A 370 10.90 13.36 10.04
CA PRO A 370 12.08 14.22 9.90
C PRO A 370 13.19 13.59 9.05
N LEU A 371 13.41 12.27 9.19
CA LEU A 371 14.36 11.54 8.36
C LEU A 371 13.87 11.48 6.91
N ALA A 372 12.60 11.14 6.69
CA ALA A 372 12.01 11.12 5.35
C ALA A 372 12.12 12.48 4.65
N ARG A 373 11.85 13.59 5.36
CA ARG A 373 12.03 14.95 4.80
C ARG A 373 13.47 15.25 4.42
N LYS A 374 14.43 14.85 5.26
CA LYS A 374 15.85 15.02 4.97
C LYS A 374 16.22 14.25 3.70
N LEU A 375 15.84 12.98 3.64
CA LEU A 375 16.16 12.13 2.50
C LEU A 375 15.42 12.59 1.22
N GLY A 376 14.16 13.00 1.31
CA GLY A 376 13.40 13.58 0.19
C GLY A 376 14.02 14.89 -0.35
N THR A 377 14.66 15.67 0.53
CA THR A 377 15.46 16.84 0.10
C THR A 377 16.71 16.42 -0.65
N GLU A 378 17.36 15.33 -0.23
CA GLU A 378 18.54 14.79 -0.93
C GLU A 378 18.18 14.30 -2.35
N ILE A 379 17.03 13.63 -2.52
CA ILE A 379 16.51 13.22 -3.84
C ILE A 379 16.29 14.44 -4.76
N LEU A 380 15.76 15.54 -4.22
CA LEU A 380 15.53 16.76 -4.98
C LEU A 380 16.83 17.48 -5.38
N GLU A 381 17.76 17.60 -4.43
CA GLU A 381 18.91 18.51 -4.57
C GLU A 381 20.10 17.85 -5.25
N ILE A 382 20.44 16.60 -4.92
CA ILE A 382 21.71 16.00 -5.34
C ILE A 382 21.76 15.78 -6.88
N PRO A 383 20.79 15.09 -7.51
CA PRO A 383 20.81 14.88 -8.95
C PRO A 383 20.70 16.20 -9.74
N PHE A 384 19.90 17.14 -9.23
CA PHE A 384 19.72 18.44 -9.86
C PHE A 384 21.02 19.27 -9.84
N ALA A 385 21.70 19.32 -8.70
CA ALA A 385 22.96 20.03 -8.55
C ALA A 385 24.07 19.42 -9.43
N TYR A 386 24.08 18.10 -9.61
CA TYR A 386 24.99 17.43 -10.55
C TYR A 386 24.81 17.97 -11.97
N THR A 387 23.57 18.00 -12.47
CA THR A 387 23.28 18.47 -13.82
C THR A 387 23.55 19.96 -13.99
N GLU A 388 23.18 20.78 -13.00
CA GLU A 388 23.40 22.23 -13.04
C GLU A 388 24.90 22.57 -13.07
N GLY A 389 25.70 21.92 -12.22
CA GLY A 389 27.16 22.08 -12.23
C GLY A 389 27.80 21.61 -13.54
N GLY A 390 27.33 20.49 -14.08
CA GLY A 390 27.79 19.98 -15.36
C GLY A 390 27.40 20.87 -16.55
N LEU A 391 26.24 21.54 -16.50
CA LEU A 391 25.82 22.53 -17.48
C LEU A 391 26.75 23.75 -17.47
N ALA A 392 27.09 24.26 -16.28
CA ALA A 392 28.04 25.36 -16.14
C ALA A 392 29.46 24.99 -16.63
N ALA A 393 29.85 23.72 -16.51
CA ALA A 393 31.13 23.20 -16.99
C ALA A 393 31.14 22.79 -18.47
N GLY A 394 29.98 22.72 -19.13
CA GLY A 394 29.84 22.22 -20.50
C GLY A 394 30.08 20.71 -20.65
N SER A 395 29.90 19.92 -19.59
CA SER A 395 30.19 18.47 -19.56
C SER A 395 28.96 17.58 -19.62
N VAL A 396 27.75 18.15 -19.74
CA VAL A 396 26.48 17.42 -19.79
C VAL A 396 25.90 17.39 -21.19
N SER A 397 25.17 16.31 -21.48
CA SER A 397 24.40 16.14 -22.72
C SER A 397 22.98 16.70 -22.58
N SER A 398 22.23 16.73 -23.68
CA SER A 398 20.81 17.12 -23.66
C SER A 398 20.01 16.14 -22.80
N CYS A 399 19.25 16.70 -21.87
CA CYS A 399 18.35 15.98 -20.96
C CYS A 399 17.22 16.92 -20.53
N MET A 400 16.17 16.39 -19.88
CA MET A 400 15.02 17.20 -19.47
C MET A 400 15.42 18.44 -18.65
N VAL A 401 16.33 18.30 -17.69
CA VAL A 401 16.75 19.43 -16.83
C VAL A 401 17.53 20.47 -17.63
N VAL A 402 18.50 20.05 -18.44
CA VAL A 402 19.31 20.97 -19.27
C VAL A 402 18.42 21.73 -20.26
N ASP A 403 17.60 21.01 -21.03
CA ASP A 403 16.75 21.61 -22.06
C ASP A 403 15.72 22.56 -21.42
N SER A 404 15.19 22.22 -20.25
CA SER A 404 14.25 23.09 -19.54
C SER A 404 14.93 24.32 -18.94
N LEU A 405 16.13 24.18 -18.36
CA LEU A 405 16.89 25.31 -17.81
C LEU A 405 17.27 26.32 -18.90
N LEU A 406 17.69 25.87 -20.08
CA LEU A 406 18.04 26.74 -21.21
C LEU A 406 16.83 27.50 -21.77
N ASN A 407 15.61 27.01 -21.54
CA ASN A 407 14.37 27.63 -22.00
C ASN A 407 13.72 28.57 -20.96
N ILE A 408 14.23 28.60 -19.72
CA ILE A 408 13.75 29.53 -18.68
C ILE A 408 14.44 30.88 -18.89
N ASP A 409 13.67 31.95 -19.11
CA ASP A 409 14.19 33.31 -19.19
C ASP A 409 14.56 33.80 -17.78
N GLU A 410 15.85 34.06 -17.54
CA GLU A 410 16.34 34.55 -16.25
C GLU A 410 15.73 35.90 -15.85
N ASN A 411 15.29 36.70 -16.83
CA ASN A 411 14.67 38.00 -16.60
C ASN A 411 13.17 37.91 -16.28
N ASP A 412 12.54 36.74 -16.40
CA ASP A 412 11.15 36.54 -15.99
C ASP A 412 11.08 36.57 -14.45
N SER A 413 10.17 37.39 -13.94
CA SER A 413 9.78 37.42 -12.52
C SER A 413 9.41 36.04 -11.94
N ASN A 414 9.02 35.09 -12.79
CA ASN A 414 8.64 33.72 -12.40
C ASN A 414 9.78 32.69 -12.55
N SER A 415 10.98 33.09 -12.96
CA SER A 415 12.10 32.16 -13.23
C SER A 415 12.45 31.27 -12.03
N ALA A 416 12.48 31.84 -10.82
CA ALA A 416 12.74 31.10 -9.58
C ALA A 416 11.65 30.04 -9.29
N TRP A 417 10.38 30.38 -9.55
CA TRP A 417 9.26 29.46 -9.40
C TRP A 417 9.30 28.34 -10.44
N GLN A 418 9.63 28.67 -11.69
CA GLN A 418 9.80 27.70 -12.77
C GLN A 418 10.94 26.72 -12.48
N LYS A 419 12.09 27.22 -12.03
CA LYS A 419 13.24 26.39 -11.64
C LYS A 419 12.90 25.46 -10.48
N LYS A 420 12.17 25.94 -9.48
CA LYS A 420 11.68 25.10 -8.37
C LYS A 420 10.74 24.00 -8.88
N ALA A 421 9.76 24.34 -9.72
CA ALA A 421 8.83 23.38 -10.29
C ALA A 421 9.55 22.35 -11.19
N LEU A 422 10.58 22.76 -11.94
CA LEU A 422 11.42 21.86 -12.73
C LEU A 422 12.14 20.85 -11.85
N LYS A 423 12.79 21.31 -10.77
CA LYS A 423 13.48 20.44 -9.80
C LYS A 423 12.54 19.37 -9.22
N GLU A 424 11.36 19.80 -8.79
CA GLU A 424 10.34 18.92 -8.22
C GLU A 424 9.75 17.94 -9.25
N SER A 425 9.55 18.40 -10.50
CA SER A 425 9.10 17.57 -11.61
C SER A 425 10.13 16.48 -11.93
N ALA A 426 11.41 16.84 -12.01
CA ALA A 426 12.51 15.92 -12.26
C ALA A 426 12.61 14.84 -11.16
N ALA A 427 12.51 15.23 -9.88
CA ALA A 427 12.52 14.28 -8.77
C ALA A 427 11.29 13.35 -8.78
N THR A 428 10.12 13.86 -9.17
CA THR A 428 8.92 13.03 -9.33
C THR A 428 9.10 11.95 -10.39
N MET A 429 9.80 12.27 -11.49
CA MET A 429 10.04 11.30 -12.56
C MET A 429 10.90 10.13 -12.12
N TYR A 430 11.90 10.38 -11.28
CA TYR A 430 12.70 9.30 -10.68
C TYR A 430 11.89 8.51 -9.66
N ALA A 431 11.15 9.18 -8.77
CA ALA A 431 10.36 8.49 -7.76
C ALA A 431 9.27 7.56 -8.35
N GLY A 432 8.76 7.86 -9.55
CA GLY A 432 7.79 7.02 -10.25
C GLY A 432 8.35 5.69 -10.78
N GLU A 433 9.66 5.45 -10.69
CA GLU A 433 10.28 4.16 -11.01
C GLU A 433 9.91 3.06 -10.00
N HIS A 434 9.75 3.44 -8.73
CA HIS A 434 9.57 2.53 -7.60
C HIS A 434 8.10 2.30 -7.20
N ILE A 435 7.16 2.87 -7.96
CA ILE A 435 5.70 2.76 -7.76
C ILE A 435 5.12 1.97 -8.93
#